data_AF-A0A8D0AKJ2-F1
#
_entry.id   AF-A0A8D0AKJ2-F1
#
_cell.length_a   1.000
_cell.length_b   1.000
_cell.length_c   1.000
_cell.angle_alpha   90.00
_cell.angle_beta   90.00
_cell.angle_gamma   90.00
#
_symmetry.space_group_name_H-M   'P 1'
#
loop_
_entity.id
_entity.type
_entity.pdbx_description
1 polymer ?
#
loop_
_entity_poly.entity_id
_entity_poly.type
_entity_poly.pdbx_seq_one_letter_code
_entity_poly.pdbx_strand_id
1 'polypeptide(L)'
;MSSLLSHNNDQPRIRKSLSDSSPTSSTTKSLRHERLSRLSSSDVSNDTSTNHAESYFLRRENRLSARKKAEEETANNDYKKMYEKALATNQRLKSRLETSKQELAMIQDQLQRAQRGRVGDCGSNMLETEKKESWSLKKRISDMEEQLKVKAELNMENQRLKDENGALIRVITKLSK
;
A
#
# COMPACT_ATOMS: atom_id res chain seq x y z
N MET A 1 13.22 -13.48 -26.07
CA MET A 1 13.53 -12.04 -25.99
C MET A 1 13.12 -11.57 -24.60
N SER A 2 14.08 -11.44 -23.70
CA SER A 2 13.86 -11.06 -22.30
C SER A 2 14.18 -9.59 -22.12
N SER A 3 13.23 -8.76 -21.71
CA SER A 3 13.49 -7.38 -21.31
C SER A 3 13.47 -7.27 -19.78
N LEU A 4 14.65 -6.96 -19.24
CA LEU A 4 14.87 -6.61 -17.84
C LEU A 4 14.48 -5.15 -17.63
N LEU A 5 13.50 -4.90 -16.75
CA LEU A 5 13.16 -3.55 -16.32
C LEU A 5 14.05 -3.19 -15.12
N SER A 6 15.04 -2.33 -15.39
CA SER A 6 15.98 -1.78 -14.41
C SER A 6 15.28 -0.74 -13.54
N HIS A 7 15.30 -0.91 -12.21
CA HIS A 7 14.78 0.08 -11.27
C HIS A 7 15.95 0.88 -10.69
N ASN A 8 16.16 2.09 -11.21
CA ASN A 8 17.03 3.10 -10.64
C ASN A 8 16.36 3.68 -9.38
N ASN A 9 16.92 3.40 -8.21
CA ASN A 9 16.58 4.06 -6.95
C ASN A 9 17.57 5.19 -6.70
N ASP A 10 17.21 6.41 -7.12
CA ASP A 10 17.86 7.63 -6.65
C ASP A 10 17.15 8.12 -5.37
N GLN A 11 17.86 8.12 -4.24
CA GLN A 11 17.45 8.82 -3.03
C GLN A 11 18.60 9.74 -2.57
N PRO A 12 18.33 11.03 -2.28
CA PRO A 12 19.38 12.01 -2.03
C PRO A 12 20.00 11.87 -0.64
N ARG A 13 21.34 11.93 -0.63
CA ARG A 13 22.25 11.82 0.52
C ARG A 13 22.22 13.13 1.33
N ILE A 14 21.59 13.12 2.52
CA ILE A 14 21.68 14.23 3.48
C ILE A 14 23.10 14.22 4.09
N ARG A 15 23.90 15.24 3.76
CA ARG A 15 25.19 15.56 4.39
C ARG A 15 24.97 16.10 5.81
N LYS A 16 25.64 15.52 6.80
CA LYS A 16 25.94 16.16 8.09
C LYS A 16 27.46 16.30 8.19
N SER A 17 27.90 17.55 8.37
CA SER A 17 29.27 18.00 8.47
C SER A 17 29.97 17.44 9.71
N LEU A 18 31.15 16.85 9.51
CA LEU A 18 32.14 16.53 10.52
C LEU A 18 33.27 17.54 10.42
N SER A 19 33.52 18.28 11.50
CA SER A 19 34.82 18.88 11.83
C SER A 19 34.86 19.06 13.35
N ASP A 20 35.73 18.31 14.04
CA ASP A 20 36.79 18.95 14.84
C ASP A 20 37.94 17.98 15.16
N SER A 21 39.06 18.25 14.51
CA SER A 21 40.47 18.23 14.93
C SER A 21 40.94 17.42 16.17
N SER A 22 41.88 16.49 15.92
CA SER A 22 42.92 15.95 16.85
C SER A 22 44.04 17.01 17.12
N PRO A 23 45.15 16.82 17.87
CA PRO A 23 45.75 15.60 18.51
C PRO A 23 46.28 15.82 19.97
N THR A 24 46.80 14.82 20.68
CA THR A 24 48.25 14.62 20.90
C THR A 24 48.50 13.44 21.87
N SER A 25 49.62 12.76 21.66
CA SER A 25 50.12 11.61 22.39
C SER A 25 51.14 11.99 23.48
N SER A 26 51.26 11.08 24.47
CA SER A 26 52.40 10.81 25.35
C SER A 26 52.64 11.70 26.59
N THR A 27 52.50 11.09 27.78
CA THR A 27 53.44 11.23 28.90
C THR A 27 53.25 10.06 29.87
N THR A 28 54.22 9.15 29.88
CA THR A 28 54.44 8.16 30.94
C THR A 28 54.94 8.87 32.19
N LYS A 29 54.16 8.89 33.28
CA LYS A 29 54.69 9.15 34.63
C LYS A 29 54.02 8.24 35.67
N SER A 30 54.81 7.25 36.08
CA SER A 30 54.82 6.59 37.38
C SER A 30 54.01 7.30 38.47
N LEU A 31 52.91 6.69 38.90
CA LEU A 31 52.39 6.89 40.25
C LEU A 31 52.40 5.53 40.94
N ARG A 32 53.42 5.36 41.78
CA ARG A 32 53.56 4.25 42.72
C ARG A 32 52.31 4.24 43.59
N HIS A 33 51.34 3.39 43.28
CA HIS A 33 50.29 3.08 44.23
C HIS A 33 50.94 2.36 45.39
N GLU A 34 51.05 3.10 46.48
CA GLU A 34 51.45 2.65 47.79
C GLU A 34 50.79 1.32 48.12
N ARG A 35 51.59 0.44 48.73
CA ARG A 35 51.16 -0.78 49.39
C ARG A 35 50.28 -0.40 50.59
N LEU A 36 49.06 0.04 50.30
CA LEU A 36 48.02 0.25 51.29
C LEU A 36 47.55 -1.12 51.78
N SER A 37 48.14 -1.51 52.91
CA SER A 37 47.43 -2.13 54.03
C SER A 37 46.55 -3.35 53.68
N ARG A 38 47.20 -4.49 53.37
CA ARG A 38 46.55 -5.82 53.40
C ARG A 38 46.49 -6.45 54.80
N LEU A 39 46.45 -5.63 55.86
CA LEU A 39 46.30 -6.10 57.23
C LEU A 39 45.38 -5.12 57.96
N SER A 40 44.09 -5.41 57.92
CA SER A 40 43.11 -4.96 58.90
C SER A 40 42.06 -6.08 58.99
N SER A 41 42.39 -7.06 59.83
CA SER A 41 41.60 -7.42 61.01
C SER A 41 40.09 -7.25 60.80
N SER A 42 39.44 -8.35 60.46
CA SER A 42 38.12 -8.63 61.02
C SER A 42 38.35 -9.75 62.04
N ASP A 43 38.70 -9.35 63.26
CA ASP A 43 38.35 -10.06 64.48
C ASP A 43 36.82 -10.24 64.48
N VAL A 44 36.36 -11.32 63.84
CA VAL A 44 35.07 -11.91 64.19
C VAL A 44 35.38 -12.92 65.28
N SER A 45 35.17 -12.47 66.52
CA SER A 45 34.97 -13.36 67.64
C SER A 45 33.73 -14.22 67.34
N ASN A 46 33.94 -15.32 66.64
CA ASN A 46 33.03 -16.44 66.65
C ASN A 46 33.59 -17.41 67.67
N ASP A 47 33.03 -17.34 68.88
CA ASP A 47 33.10 -18.42 69.87
C ASP A 47 32.28 -19.61 69.36
N THR A 48 32.75 -20.21 68.26
CA THR A 48 32.17 -21.41 67.71
C THR A 48 33.34 -22.25 67.22
N SER A 49 33.56 -23.38 67.88
CA SER A 49 34.44 -24.45 67.45
C SER A 49 33.91 -25.07 66.15
N THR A 50 33.87 -24.29 65.08
CA THR A 50 33.46 -24.72 63.75
C THR A 50 34.73 -25.19 63.06
N ASN A 51 34.78 -26.48 62.71
CA ASN A 51 35.97 -27.11 62.15
C ASN A 51 36.43 -26.33 60.90
N HIS A 52 37.74 -26.10 60.72
CA HIS A 52 38.28 -25.38 59.55
C HIS A 52 37.75 -25.95 58.21
N ALA A 53 37.56 -27.27 58.17
CA ALA A 53 36.93 -27.97 57.06
C ALA A 53 35.48 -27.48 56.80
N GLU A 54 34.68 -27.33 57.83
CA GLU A 54 33.27 -26.92 57.77
C GLU A 54 33.11 -25.48 57.24
N SER A 55 34.00 -24.56 57.63
CA SER A 55 34.05 -23.20 57.06
C SER A 55 34.38 -23.19 55.56
N TYR A 56 35.25 -24.10 55.11
CA TYR A 56 35.56 -24.25 53.69
C TYR A 56 34.37 -24.79 52.90
N PHE A 57 33.65 -25.78 53.47
CA PHE A 57 32.43 -26.34 52.88
C PHE A 57 31.32 -25.29 52.77
N LEU A 58 31.08 -24.49 53.83
CA LEU A 58 30.06 -23.44 53.81
C LEU A 58 30.37 -22.34 52.78
N ARG A 59 31.65 -21.95 52.65
CA ARG A 59 32.10 -21.01 51.60
C ARG A 59 31.91 -21.58 50.19
N ARG A 60 32.20 -22.88 50.00
CA ARG A 60 31.98 -23.60 48.73
C ARG A 60 30.49 -23.63 48.39
N GLU A 61 29.65 -23.99 49.34
CA GLU A 61 28.20 -24.07 49.20
C GLU A 61 27.59 -22.70 48.85
N ASN A 62 27.95 -21.65 49.59
CA ASN A 62 27.52 -20.29 49.28
C ASN A 62 27.87 -19.85 47.86
N ARG A 63 29.05 -20.23 47.36
CA ARG A 63 29.47 -19.91 45.99
C ARG A 63 28.67 -20.69 44.95
N LEU A 64 28.29 -21.94 45.23
CA LEU A 64 27.42 -22.74 44.37
C LEU A 64 25.99 -22.19 44.37
N SER A 65 25.46 -21.82 45.52
CA SER A 65 24.13 -21.20 45.67
C SER A 65 24.06 -19.84 44.97
N ALA A 66 25.09 -18.99 45.11
CA ALA A 66 25.18 -17.72 44.40
C ALA A 66 25.23 -17.91 42.87
N ARG A 67 25.97 -18.93 42.40
CA ARG A 67 26.01 -19.27 40.97
C ARG A 67 24.65 -19.75 40.46
N LYS A 68 23.99 -20.65 41.19
CA LYS A 68 22.64 -21.15 40.84
C LYS A 68 21.64 -20.00 40.78
N LYS A 69 21.68 -19.09 41.77
CA LYS A 69 20.81 -17.91 41.82
C LYS A 69 21.07 -16.97 40.64
N ALA A 70 22.32 -16.74 40.27
CA ALA A 70 22.66 -15.93 39.11
C ALA A 70 22.16 -16.57 37.80
N GLU A 71 22.32 -17.88 37.63
CA GLU A 71 21.79 -18.61 36.47
C GLU A 71 20.25 -18.52 36.41
N GLU A 72 19.55 -18.69 37.53
CA GLU A 72 18.09 -18.56 37.62
C GLU A 72 17.61 -17.13 37.33
N GLU A 73 18.31 -16.12 37.83
CA GLU A 73 18.04 -14.71 37.56
C GLU A 73 18.26 -14.36 36.09
N THR A 74 19.29 -14.93 35.44
CA THR A 74 19.48 -14.76 33.99
C THR A 74 18.33 -15.39 33.19
N ALA A 75 17.92 -16.61 33.53
CA ALA A 75 16.78 -17.26 32.87
C ALA A 75 15.48 -16.46 33.06
N ASN A 76 15.21 -15.97 34.27
CA ASN A 76 14.04 -15.14 34.56
C ASN A 76 14.02 -13.85 33.72
N ASN A 77 15.17 -13.18 33.64
CA ASN A 77 15.33 -11.98 32.81
C ASN A 77 15.10 -12.27 31.32
N ASP A 78 15.55 -13.42 30.82
CA ASP A 78 15.34 -13.82 29.43
C ASP A 78 13.87 -14.15 29.15
N TYR A 79 13.19 -14.88 30.05
CA TYR A 79 11.74 -15.12 29.96
C TYR A 79 10.95 -13.81 29.95
N LYS A 80 11.30 -12.87 30.84
CA LYS A 80 10.67 -11.55 30.90
C LYS A 80 10.83 -10.80 29.58
N LYS A 81 12.04 -10.75 29.02
CA LYS A 81 12.30 -10.12 27.71
C LYS A 81 11.52 -10.77 26.58
N MET A 82 11.43 -12.10 26.55
CA MET A 82 10.65 -12.82 25.53
C MET A 82 9.15 -12.51 25.66
N TYR A 83 8.63 -12.46 26.88
CA TYR A 83 7.24 -12.10 27.14
C TYR A 83 6.94 -10.65 26.70
N GLU A 84 7.80 -9.70 27.04
CA GLU A 84 7.64 -8.30 26.62
C GLU A 84 7.67 -8.17 25.09
N LYS A 85 8.57 -8.88 24.40
CA LYS A 85 8.60 -8.93 22.93
C LYS A 85 7.32 -9.53 22.35
N ALA A 86 6.81 -10.64 22.92
CA ALA A 86 5.57 -11.26 22.50
C ALA A 86 4.37 -10.31 22.71
N LEU A 87 4.33 -9.58 23.82
CA LEU A 87 3.29 -8.60 24.11
C LEU A 87 3.32 -7.44 23.12
N ALA A 88 4.49 -6.85 22.85
CA ALA A 88 4.65 -5.76 21.90
C ALA A 88 4.24 -6.16 20.47
N THR A 89 4.62 -7.37 20.05
CA THR A 89 4.21 -7.90 18.74
C THR A 89 2.71 -8.17 18.68
N ASN A 90 2.09 -8.69 19.75
CA ASN A 90 0.65 -8.88 19.82
C ASN A 90 -0.12 -7.56 19.71
N GLN A 91 0.33 -6.52 20.43
CA GLN A 91 -0.25 -5.18 20.34
C GLN A 91 -0.14 -4.62 18.92
N ARG A 92 1.04 -4.73 18.29
CA ARG A 92 1.24 -4.30 16.90
C ARG A 92 0.32 -5.02 15.92
N LEU A 93 0.15 -6.34 16.08
CA LEU A 93 -0.75 -7.14 15.24
C LEU A 93 -2.22 -6.73 15.44
N LYS A 94 -2.65 -6.48 16.67
CA LYS A 94 -3.99 -5.96 16.96
C LYS A 94 -4.25 -4.62 16.29
N SER A 95 -3.32 -3.67 16.39
CA SER A 95 -3.44 -2.37 15.73
C SER A 95 -3.53 -2.54 14.20
N ARG A 96 -2.69 -3.38 13.60
CA ARG A 96 -2.70 -3.63 12.15
C ARG A 96 -3.97 -4.35 11.68
N LEU A 97 -4.54 -5.23 12.51
CA LEU A 97 -5.82 -5.85 12.23
C LEU A 97 -6.93 -4.81 12.23
N GLU A 98 -6.93 -3.90 13.20
CA GLU A 98 -7.94 -2.86 13.30
C GLU A 98 -7.87 -1.87 12.13
N THR A 99 -6.67 -1.43 11.74
CA THR A 99 -6.50 -0.58 10.55
C THR A 99 -6.98 -1.30 9.30
N SER A 100 -6.65 -2.58 9.13
CA SER A 100 -7.11 -3.37 7.98
C SER A 100 -8.63 -3.53 7.94
N LYS A 101 -9.29 -3.70 9.10
CA LYS A 101 -10.76 -3.71 9.18
C LYS A 101 -11.38 -2.37 8.76
N GLN A 102 -10.78 -1.26 9.20
CA GLN A 102 -11.24 0.08 8.85
C GLN A 102 -11.07 0.34 7.34
N GLU A 103 -9.94 -0.06 6.75
CA GLU A 103 -9.69 0.02 5.31
C GLU A 103 -10.71 -0.82 4.52
N LEU A 104 -11.00 -2.05 4.97
CA LEU A 104 -12.02 -2.90 4.36
C LEU A 104 -13.40 -2.25 4.41
N ALA A 105 -13.79 -1.67 5.54
CA ALA A 105 -15.06 -0.97 5.68
C ALA A 105 -15.14 0.25 4.74
N MET A 106 -14.05 1.01 4.60
CA MET A 106 -13.98 2.12 3.64
C MET A 106 -14.12 1.65 2.19
N ILE A 107 -13.44 0.56 1.81
CA ILE A 107 -13.53 0.00 0.46
C ILE A 107 -14.94 -0.52 0.18
N GLN A 108 -15.58 -1.15 1.16
CA GLN A 108 -16.96 -1.61 1.06
C GLN A 108 -17.94 -0.44 0.87
N ASP A 109 -17.78 0.66 1.62
CA ASP A 109 -18.60 1.87 1.43
C ASP A 109 -18.39 2.50 0.05
N GLN A 110 -17.14 2.61 -0.41
CA GLN A 110 -16.83 3.09 -1.76
C GLN A 110 -17.44 2.21 -2.85
N LEU A 111 -17.36 0.89 -2.71
CA LEU A 111 -17.97 -0.07 -3.63
C LEU A 111 -19.49 0.09 -3.64
N GLN A 112 -20.12 0.19 -2.47
CA GLN A 112 -21.56 0.38 -2.35
C GLN A 112 -22.00 1.70 -2.99
N ARG A 113 -21.25 2.79 -2.79
CA ARG A 113 -21.50 4.08 -3.45
C ARG A 113 -21.36 3.99 -4.97
N ALA A 114 -20.31 3.34 -5.47
CA ALA A 114 -20.11 3.15 -6.90
C ALA A 114 -21.19 2.26 -7.53
N GLN A 115 -21.66 1.25 -6.81
CA GLN A 115 -22.76 0.38 -7.25
C GLN A 115 -24.10 1.12 -7.23
N ARG A 116 -24.39 1.89 -6.18
CA ARG A 116 -25.58 2.75 -6.11
C ARG A 116 -25.56 3.85 -7.18
N GLY A 117 -24.41 4.46 -7.44
CA GLY A 117 -24.25 5.43 -8.53
C GLY A 117 -24.49 4.84 -9.93
N ARG A 118 -24.22 3.55 -10.13
CA ARG A 118 -24.54 2.83 -11.37
C ARG A 118 -26.00 2.39 -11.46
N VAL A 119 -26.57 1.88 -10.37
CA VAL A 119 -27.90 1.22 -10.36
C VAL A 119 -29.03 2.20 -10.06
N GLY A 120 -28.75 3.33 -9.38
CA GLY A 120 -29.77 4.19 -8.79
C GLY A 120 -30.39 5.25 -9.70
N ASP A 121 -29.67 5.81 -10.68
CA ASP A 121 -30.26 6.88 -11.52
C ASP A 121 -29.51 7.14 -12.83
N CYS A 122 -28.19 6.94 -12.88
CA CYS A 122 -27.42 7.38 -14.04
C CYS A 122 -27.30 6.30 -15.13
N GLY A 123 -27.06 5.04 -14.76
CA GLY A 123 -26.81 3.97 -15.74
C GLY A 123 -28.07 3.50 -16.48
N SER A 124 -29.19 3.36 -15.77
CA SER A 124 -30.45 2.90 -16.36
C SER A 124 -31.18 3.99 -17.13
N ASN A 125 -31.21 5.23 -16.62
CA ASN A 125 -31.89 6.33 -17.31
C ASN A 125 -31.13 6.74 -18.57
N MET A 126 -29.78 6.79 -18.53
CA MET A 126 -28.96 7.12 -19.70
C MET A 126 -29.14 6.12 -20.85
N LEU A 127 -29.13 4.81 -20.54
CA LEU A 127 -29.34 3.77 -21.53
C LEU A 127 -30.75 3.83 -22.17
N GLU A 128 -31.78 4.12 -21.37
CA GLU A 128 -33.15 4.24 -21.89
C GLU A 128 -33.35 5.53 -22.70
N THR A 129 -32.69 6.64 -22.34
CA THR A 129 -32.70 7.85 -23.17
C THR A 129 -31.97 7.64 -24.50
N GLU A 130 -30.82 6.97 -24.49
CA GLU A 130 -30.06 6.64 -25.71
C GLU A 130 -30.84 5.72 -26.65
N LYS A 131 -31.58 4.72 -26.11
CA LYS A 131 -32.46 3.86 -26.91
C LYS A 131 -33.59 4.65 -27.58
N LYS A 132 -34.23 5.56 -26.85
CA LYS A 132 -35.30 6.42 -27.38
C LYS A 132 -34.78 7.37 -28.46
N GLU A 133 -33.60 7.96 -28.25
CA GLU A 133 -32.94 8.80 -29.24
C GLU A 133 -32.56 8.00 -30.49
N SER A 134 -31.95 6.82 -30.32
CA SER A 134 -31.62 5.92 -31.43
C SER A 134 -32.85 5.52 -32.25
N TRP A 135 -33.98 5.20 -31.60
CA TRP A 135 -35.22 4.88 -32.30
C TRP A 135 -35.79 6.09 -33.06
N SER A 136 -35.75 7.28 -32.46
CA SER A 136 -36.21 8.52 -33.09
C SER A 136 -35.36 8.87 -34.32
N LEU A 137 -34.04 8.71 -34.23
CA LEU A 137 -33.12 8.88 -35.35
C LEU A 137 -33.35 7.85 -36.45
N LYS A 138 -33.54 6.57 -36.10
CA LYS A 138 -33.87 5.53 -37.09
C LYS A 138 -35.16 5.84 -37.83
N LYS A 139 -36.21 6.27 -37.12
CA LYS A 139 -37.46 6.70 -37.73
C LYS A 139 -37.24 7.89 -38.69
N ARG A 140 -36.48 8.90 -38.25
CA ARG A 140 -36.14 10.06 -39.08
C ARG A 140 -35.40 9.66 -40.35
N ILE A 141 -34.46 8.72 -40.25
CA ILE A 141 -33.72 8.18 -41.40
C ILE A 141 -34.68 7.49 -42.36
N SER A 142 -35.54 6.59 -41.87
CA SER A 142 -36.52 5.91 -42.72
C SER A 142 -37.50 6.88 -43.40
N ASP A 143 -37.98 7.91 -42.69
CA ASP A 143 -38.83 8.95 -43.28
C ASP A 143 -38.08 9.73 -44.38
N MET A 144 -36.79 10.00 -44.19
CA MET A 144 -35.95 10.67 -45.19
C MET A 144 -35.66 9.76 -46.41
N GLU A 145 -35.43 8.47 -46.19
CA GLU A 145 -35.25 7.48 -47.25
C GLU A 145 -36.50 7.37 -48.12
N GLU A 146 -37.69 7.36 -47.51
CA GLU A 146 -38.97 7.36 -48.23
C GLU A 146 -39.15 8.65 -49.06
N GLN A 147 -38.85 9.82 -48.49
CA GLN A 147 -38.92 11.09 -49.22
C GLN A 147 -37.98 11.11 -50.44
N LEU A 148 -36.77 10.54 -50.31
CA LEU A 148 -35.84 10.42 -51.43
C LEU A 148 -36.38 9.50 -52.52
N LYS A 149 -37.02 8.39 -52.16
CA LYS A 149 -37.65 7.48 -53.10
C LYS A 149 -38.77 8.18 -53.89
N VAL A 150 -39.68 8.86 -53.20
CA VAL A 150 -40.76 9.64 -53.85
C VAL A 150 -40.19 10.71 -54.78
N LYS A 151 -39.14 11.42 -54.35
CA LYS A 151 -38.48 12.43 -55.19
C LYS A 151 -37.87 11.81 -56.46
N ALA A 152 -37.26 10.63 -56.36
CA ALA A 152 -36.71 9.92 -57.51
C ALA A 152 -37.82 9.51 -58.49
N GLU A 153 -38.94 8.97 -57.99
CA GLU A 153 -40.12 8.61 -58.80
C GLU A 153 -40.70 9.83 -59.53
N LEU A 154 -40.90 10.95 -58.83
CA LEU A 154 -41.37 12.21 -59.43
C LEU A 154 -40.41 12.76 -60.48
N ASN A 155 -39.09 12.62 -60.30
CA ASN A 155 -38.11 13.03 -61.29
C ASN A 155 -38.19 12.18 -62.57
N MET A 156 -38.33 10.87 -62.43
CA MET A 156 -38.50 9.97 -63.58
C MET A 156 -39.80 10.28 -64.33
N GLU A 157 -40.91 10.49 -63.63
CA GLU A 157 -42.19 10.82 -64.27
C GLU A 157 -42.14 12.19 -64.95
N ASN A 158 -41.53 13.20 -64.33
CA ASN A 158 -41.30 14.48 -64.97
C ASN A 158 -40.44 14.35 -66.24
N GLN A 159 -39.44 13.48 -66.23
CA GLN A 159 -38.64 13.23 -67.43
C GLN A 159 -39.46 12.55 -68.52
N ARG A 160 -40.26 11.53 -68.18
CA ARG A 160 -41.18 10.87 -69.10
C ARG A 160 -42.16 11.86 -69.75
N LEU A 161 -42.76 12.73 -68.94
CA LEU A 161 -43.67 13.79 -69.42
C LEU A 161 -42.95 14.81 -70.30
N LYS A 162 -41.69 15.17 -70.00
CA LYS A 162 -40.89 16.04 -70.87
C LYS A 162 -40.61 15.38 -72.22
N ASP A 163 -40.30 14.10 -72.23
CA ASP A 163 -40.03 13.35 -73.46
C ASP A 163 -41.31 13.23 -74.32
N GLU A 164 -42.46 12.98 -73.67
CA GLU A 164 -43.79 12.95 -74.29
C GLU A 164 -44.17 14.33 -74.87
N ASN A 165 -44.03 15.40 -74.08
CA ASN A 165 -44.25 16.78 -74.55
C ASN A 165 -43.32 17.13 -75.71
N GLY A 166 -42.05 16.73 -75.63
CA GLY A 166 -41.09 16.90 -76.72
C GLY A 166 -41.50 16.16 -77.99
N ALA A 167 -42.06 14.96 -77.87
CA ALA A 167 -42.62 14.22 -78.99
C ALA A 167 -43.84 14.91 -79.61
N LEU A 168 -44.77 15.39 -78.78
CA LEU A 168 -45.95 16.13 -79.23
C LEU A 168 -45.58 17.44 -79.94
N ILE A 169 -44.65 18.23 -79.39
CA ILE A 169 -44.14 19.46 -80.04
C ILE A 169 -43.57 19.14 -81.43
N ARG A 170 -42.80 18.05 -81.56
CA ARG A 170 -42.27 17.61 -82.86
C ARG A 170 -43.38 17.25 -83.85
N VAL A 171 -44.43 16.55 -83.41
CA VAL A 171 -45.59 16.21 -84.25
C VAL A 171 -46.33 17.46 -84.71
N ILE A 172 -46.65 18.37 -83.78
CA ILE A 172 -47.33 19.64 -84.09
C ILE A 172 -46.51 20.44 -85.10
N THR A 173 -45.21 20.59 -84.88
CA THR A 173 -44.31 21.35 -85.77
C THR A 173 -44.25 20.76 -87.18
N LYS A 174 -44.40 19.44 -87.35
CA LYS A 174 -44.49 18.79 -88.67
C LYS A 174 -45.82 19.03 -89.36
N LEU A 175 -46.92 19.11 -88.60
CA LEU A 175 -48.27 19.34 -89.12
C LEU A 175 -48.58 20.82 -89.37
N SER A 176 -47.84 21.74 -88.75
CA SER A 176 -48.01 23.20 -88.89
C SER A 176 -47.14 23.84 -89.98
N LYS A 177 -46.47 23.04 -90.83
CA LYS A 177 -45.79 23.47 -92.05
C LYS A 177 -46.62 23.11 -93.26
#